data_AF-A0A4Y2VQ37-F1
#
_entry.id   AF-A0A4Y2VQ37-F1
#
_cell.length_a   1.000
_cell.length_b   1.000
_cell.length_c   1.000
_cell.angle_alpha   90.00
_cell.angle_beta   90.00
_cell.angle_gamma   90.00
#
_symmetry.space_group_name_H-M   'P 1'
#
loop_
_entity.id
_entity.type
_entity.pdbx_description
1 polymer ?
#
loop_
_entity_poly.entity_id
_entity_poly.type
_entity_poly.pdbx_seq_one_letter_code
_entity_poly.pdbx_strand_id
1 'polypeptide(L)'
;MEGENFQLLILDDLMNNLTTEISQMFTVGSHHKNFSIILITQNLFPRIRVARDISLNAHYIILFRNNRDQSQIACFGRQVFPDRSKFFMDAYKKATAEKYQSLLVDCFPTTDEELRLRQSLFPDQRGVNWVFVPE
;
A
#
# COMPACT_ATOMS: atom_id res chain seq x y z
N MET A 1 -6.70 17.56 -29.97
CA MET A 1 -7.15 16.78 -28.80
C MET A 1 -6.47 17.41 -27.61
N GLU A 2 -7.20 18.12 -26.75
CA GLU A 2 -6.66 18.46 -25.43
C GLU A 2 -6.36 17.11 -24.77
N GLY A 3 -5.08 16.84 -24.52
CA GLY A 3 -4.69 15.63 -23.83
C GLY A 3 -5.37 15.64 -22.47
N GLU A 4 -6.13 14.60 -22.15
CA GLU A 4 -6.68 14.42 -20.82
C GLU A 4 -5.52 14.55 -19.82
N ASN A 5 -5.50 15.67 -19.09
CA ASN A 5 -4.40 15.99 -18.21
C ASN A 5 -4.49 15.08 -17.00
N PHE A 6 -3.70 14.00 -16.99
CA PHE A 6 -3.64 13.09 -15.86
C PHE A 6 -2.92 13.75 -14.71
N GLN A 7 -3.55 13.77 -13.53
CA GLN A 7 -2.99 14.41 -12.35
C GLN A 7 -2.49 13.37 -11.34
N LEU A 8 -1.37 13.66 -10.68
CA LEU A 8 -0.89 12.89 -9.54
C LEU A 8 -0.95 13.78 -8.29
N LEU A 9 -1.80 13.40 -7.34
CA LEU A 9 -1.89 14.06 -6.04
C LEU A 9 -1.04 13.32 -5.02
N ILE A 10 -0.07 13.99 -4.42
CA ILE A 10 0.77 13.43 -3.36
C ILE A 10 0.47 14.18 -2.06
N LEU A 11 0.02 13.43 -1.06
CA LEU A 11 -0.28 13.93 0.28
C LEU A 11 0.81 13.44 1.23
N ASP A 12 1.70 14.34 1.63
CA ASP A 12 2.79 14.06 2.58
C ASP A 12 2.55 14.79 3.90
N ASP A 13 2.78 14.09 5.01
CA ASP A 13 2.57 14.57 6.40
C ASP A 13 1.17 15.14 6.72
N LEU A 14 0.16 14.79 5.90
CA LEU A 14 -1.22 15.28 6.06
C LEU A 14 -2.10 14.36 6.90
N MET A 15 -1.51 13.41 7.63
CA MET A 15 -2.26 12.39 8.37
C MET A 15 -3.35 13.02 9.25
N ASN A 16 -3.00 13.99 10.10
CA ASN A 16 -3.95 14.66 11.01
C ASN A 16 -4.97 15.58 10.30
N ASN A 17 -4.76 15.85 9.01
CA ASN A 17 -5.58 16.72 8.19
C ASN A 17 -6.41 15.94 7.16
N LEU A 18 -6.46 14.61 7.24
CA LEU A 18 -7.28 13.78 6.38
C LEU A 18 -8.78 14.05 6.62
N THR A 19 -9.46 14.54 5.60
CA THR A 19 -10.88 14.87 5.62
C THR A 19 -11.73 13.82 4.90
N THR A 20 -13.06 13.95 4.99
CA THR A 20 -13.99 13.10 4.24
C THR A 20 -13.85 13.28 2.73
N GLU A 21 -13.52 14.49 2.26
CA GLU A 21 -13.28 14.78 0.84
C GLU A 21 -12.05 14.02 0.32
N ILE A 22 -10.96 13.96 1.10
CA ILE A 22 -9.78 13.16 0.74
C ILE A 22 -10.15 11.67 0.71
N SER A 23 -10.95 11.19 1.65
CA SER A 23 -11.44 9.80 1.63
C SER A 23 -12.21 9.46 0.35
N GLN A 24 -13.08 10.38 -0.11
CA GLN A 24 -13.83 10.21 -1.36
C GLN A 24 -12.93 10.19 -2.61
N MET A 25 -11.74 10.80 -2.55
CA MET A 25 -10.75 10.70 -3.62
C MET A 25 -10.19 9.29 -3.79
N PHE A 26 -10.10 8.51 -2.70
CA PHE A 26 -9.66 7.11 -2.72
C PHE A 26 -10.74 6.13 -3.22
N THR A 27 -12.02 6.52 -3.25
CA THR A 27 -13.13 5.64 -3.67
C THR A 27 -13.54 5.86 -5.12
N VAL A 28 -14.24 6.97 -5.38
CA VAL A 28 -14.91 7.29 -6.65
C VAL A 28 -14.12 8.35 -7.42
N GLY A 29 -13.38 9.20 -6.72
CA GLY A 29 -12.70 10.35 -7.30
C GLY A 29 -11.63 9.97 -8.34
N SER A 30 -10.72 9.05 -8.01
CA SER A 30 -9.58 8.70 -8.87
C SER A 30 -9.99 8.10 -10.21
N HIS A 31 -10.98 7.19 -10.21
CA HIS A 31 -11.45 6.50 -11.41
C HIS A 31 -12.19 7.39 -12.41
N HIS A 32 -12.83 8.47 -11.93
CA HIS A 32 -13.66 9.35 -12.76
C HIS A 32 -13.04 10.73 -13.04
N LYS A 33 -12.01 11.14 -12.28
CA LYS A 33 -11.39 12.47 -12.40
C LYS A 33 -9.98 12.44 -12.97
N ASN A 34 -9.60 11.36 -13.66
CA ASN A 34 -8.32 11.20 -14.35
C ASN A 34 -7.10 11.56 -13.45
N PHE A 35 -7.11 11.06 -12.22
CA PHE A 35 -5.98 11.27 -11.31
C PHE A 35 -5.65 10.02 -10.49
N SER A 36 -4.41 9.92 -10.04
CA SER A 36 -3.99 9.00 -8.99
C SER A 36 -3.59 9.76 -7.73
N ILE A 37 -3.73 9.11 -6.59
CA ILE A 37 -3.42 9.68 -5.28
C ILE A 37 -2.43 8.80 -4.53
N ILE A 38 -1.42 9.43 -3.93
CA ILE A 38 -0.44 8.81 -3.04
C ILE A 38 -0.58 9.49 -1.68
N LEU A 39 -0.82 8.70 -0.64
CA LEU A 39 -0.79 9.15 0.74
C LEU A 39 0.42 8.57 1.45
N ILE A 40 1.28 9.45 1.98
CA ILE A 40 2.47 9.09 2.74
C ILE A 40 2.16 9.28 4.23
N THR A 41 2.43 8.25 5.02
CA THR A 41 2.01 8.18 6.42
C THR A 41 3.02 7.39 7.26
N GLN A 42 3.19 7.82 8.51
CA GLN A 42 4.04 7.14 9.51
C GLN A 42 3.33 5.99 10.27
N ASN A 43 2.00 5.91 10.19
CA ASN A 43 1.18 4.99 10.98
C ASN A 43 0.16 4.32 10.07
N LEU A 44 0.14 2.99 10.07
CA LEU A 44 -0.77 2.22 9.21
C LEU A 44 -2.22 2.29 9.70
N PHE A 45 -2.43 2.52 11.00
CA PHE A 45 -3.74 2.64 11.64
C PHE A 45 -3.83 3.93 12.48
N PRO A 46 -3.84 5.11 11.85
CA PRO A 46 -4.00 6.35 12.58
C PRO A 46 -5.42 6.45 13.14
N ARG A 47 -5.56 7.08 14.32
CA ARG A 47 -6.84 7.23 15.03
C ARG A 47 -7.69 8.35 14.42
N ILE A 48 -8.01 8.22 13.14
CA ILE A 48 -8.70 9.23 12.35
C ILE A 48 -9.90 8.57 11.69
N ARG A 49 -11.04 9.25 11.72
CA ARG A 49 -12.34 8.71 11.28
C ARG A 49 -12.29 8.11 9.88
N VAL A 50 -11.59 8.78 8.96
CA VAL A 50 -11.54 8.40 7.54
C VAL A 50 -10.42 7.43 7.17
N ALA A 51 -9.49 7.16 8.09
CA ALA A 51 -8.29 6.38 7.78
C ALA A 51 -8.60 4.94 7.36
N ARG A 52 -9.62 4.33 7.98
CA ARG A 52 -10.07 2.98 7.62
C ARG A 52 -10.58 2.92 6.19
N ASP A 53 -11.41 3.88 5.80
CA ASP A 53 -12.00 3.91 4.45
C ASP A 53 -10.91 4.15 3.39
N ILE A 54 -9.98 5.07 3.65
CA ILE A 54 -8.81 5.28 2.79
C ILE A 54 -8.01 3.99 2.63
N SER A 55 -7.69 3.32 3.73
CA SER A 55 -6.88 2.09 3.70
C SER A 55 -7.57 0.93 2.98
N LEU A 56 -8.89 0.78 3.14
CA LEU A 56 -9.66 -0.28 2.47
C LEU A 56 -9.81 -0.05 0.96
N ASN A 57 -9.74 1.19 0.50
CA ASN A 57 -9.84 1.54 -0.93
C ASN A 57 -8.48 1.78 -1.59
N ALA A 58 -7.37 1.65 -0.86
CA ALA A 58 -6.04 1.74 -1.44
C ALA A 58 -5.74 0.49 -2.28
N HIS A 59 -5.51 0.67 -3.59
CA HIS A 59 -5.11 -0.43 -4.47
C HIS A 59 -3.74 -1.01 -4.15
N TYR A 60 -2.82 -0.16 -3.69
CA TYR A 60 -1.46 -0.54 -3.35
C TYR A 60 -1.08 0.04 -2.00
N ILE A 61 -0.42 -0.77 -1.18
CA ILE A 61 0.16 -0.33 0.09
C ILE A 61 1.65 -0.69 0.06
N ILE A 62 2.49 0.33 0.24
CA ILE A 62 3.95 0.17 0.27
C ILE A 62 4.40 0.24 1.73
N LEU A 63 4.91 -0.87 2.25
CA LEU A 63 5.32 -1.00 3.64
C LEU A 63 6.83 -0.89 3.76
N PHE A 64 7.30 0.18 4.40
CA PHE A 64 8.69 0.32 4.80
C PHE A 64 8.98 -0.40 6.12
N ARG A 65 10.27 -0.54 6.45
CA ARG A 65 10.72 -1.11 7.73
C ARG A 65 10.23 -0.28 8.91
N ASN A 66 9.47 -0.90 9.81
CA ASN A 66 8.95 -0.27 11.02
C ASN A 66 9.56 -0.92 12.28
N ASN A 67 10.63 -0.36 12.83
CA ASN A 67 11.28 -0.93 14.02
C ASN A 67 10.52 -0.67 15.34
N ARG A 68 9.49 0.18 15.32
CA ARG A 68 8.79 0.63 16.54
C ARG A 68 7.62 -0.28 16.89
N ASP A 69 6.73 -0.49 15.93
CA ASP A 69 5.44 -1.16 16.16
C ASP A 69 5.13 -2.19 15.07
N GLN A 70 5.80 -3.34 15.17
CA GLN A 70 5.57 -4.50 14.30
C GLN A 70 4.17 -5.10 14.46
N SER A 71 3.44 -4.75 15.53
CA SER A 71 2.08 -5.26 15.76
C SER A 71 1.09 -4.74 14.71
N GLN A 72 1.31 -3.53 14.18
CA GLN A 72 0.53 -2.98 13.08
C GLN A 72 0.72 -3.79 11.80
N ILE A 73 1.97 -4.15 11.49
CA ILE A 73 2.28 -4.97 10.32
C ILE A 73 1.63 -6.36 10.45
N ALA A 74 1.70 -6.97 11.63
CA ALA A 74 1.04 -8.25 11.90
C ALA A 74 -0.49 -8.16 11.82
N CYS A 75 -1.08 -7.06 12.32
CA CYS A 75 -2.51 -6.81 12.22
C CYS A 75 -2.95 -6.68 10.77
N PHE A 76 -2.23 -5.89 9.98
CA PHE A 76 -2.47 -5.72 8.55
C PHE A 76 -2.29 -7.03 7.78
N GLY A 77 -1.23 -7.78 8.07
CA GLY A 77 -1.00 -9.10 7.46
C GLY A 77 -2.17 -10.07 7.67
N ARG A 78 -2.79 -10.07 8.85
CA ARG A 78 -4.02 -10.85 9.11
C ARG A 78 -5.24 -10.34 8.35
N GLN A 79 -5.31 -9.07 8.00
CA GLN A 79 -6.40 -8.52 7.19
C GLN A 79 -6.24 -8.90 5.71
N VAL A 80 -5.01 -8.88 5.19
CA VAL A 80 -4.73 -9.12 3.76
C VAL A 80 -4.58 -10.61 3.44
N PHE A 81 -4.03 -11.39 4.38
CA PHE A 81 -3.79 -12.84 4.29
C PHE A 81 -4.27 -13.54 5.58
N PRO A 82 -5.59 -13.66 5.81
CA PRO A 82 -6.15 -14.15 7.09
C PRO A 82 -5.63 -15.54 7.48
N ASP A 83 -5.64 -16.48 6.53
CA ASP A 83 -5.19 -17.86 6.77
C ASP A 83 -3.67 -18.04 6.60
N ARG A 84 -2.98 -17.00 6.13
CA ARG A 84 -1.55 -17.03 5.73
C ARG A 84 -0.75 -15.87 6.35
N SER A 85 -1.15 -15.40 7.52
CA SER A 85 -0.51 -14.24 8.18
C SER A 85 0.98 -14.44 8.51
N LYS A 86 1.39 -15.68 8.79
CA LYS A 86 2.81 -16.02 8.99
C LYS A 86 3.62 -15.82 7.71
N PHE A 87 3.10 -16.30 6.58
CA PHE A 87 3.71 -16.10 5.26
C PHE A 87 3.87 -14.61 4.95
N PHE A 88 2.83 -13.80 5.20
CA PHE A 88 2.92 -12.34 5.03
C PHE A 88 4.04 -11.72 5.87
N MET A 89 4.14 -12.09 7.15
CA MET A 89 5.19 -11.55 8.04
C MET A 89 6.59 -11.97 7.61
N ASP A 90 6.76 -13.18 7.07
CA ASP A 90 8.04 -13.65 6.56
C ASP A 90 8.43 -12.93 5.26
N ALA A 91 7.47 -12.69 4.36
CA ALA A 91 7.65 -11.87 3.16
C ALA A 91 8.06 -10.42 3.53
N TYR A 92 7.36 -9.80 4.48
CA TYR A 92 7.68 -8.46 4.98
C TYR A 92 9.10 -8.37 5.55
N LYS A 93 9.49 -9.32 6.42
CA LYS A 93 10.84 -9.36 6.99
C LYS A 93 11.92 -9.51 5.93
N LYS A 94 11.70 -10.38 4.93
CA LYS A 94 12.64 -10.58 3.82
C LYS A 94 12.74 -9.32 2.96
N ALA A 95 11.60 -8.75 2.56
CA ALA A 95 11.55 -7.56 1.71
C ALA A 95 12.15 -6.32 2.39
N THR A 96 12.06 -6.20 3.72
CA THR A 96 12.56 -5.04 4.48
C THR A 96 13.84 -5.32 5.28
N ALA A 97 14.56 -6.40 4.94
CA ALA A 97 15.80 -6.79 5.61
C ALA A 97 16.87 -5.70 5.48
N GLU A 98 17.02 -5.16 4.27
CA GLU A 98 17.98 -4.11 3.94
C GLU A 98 17.41 -2.71 4.12
N LYS A 99 18.31 -1.73 4.30
CA LYS A 99 17.91 -0.32 4.43
C LYS A 99 17.21 0.17 3.15
N TYR A 100 16.20 1.02 3.33
CA TYR A 100 15.44 1.68 2.27
C TYR A 100 14.63 0.72 1.36
N GLN A 101 14.53 -0.55 1.72
CA GLN A 101 13.65 -1.50 1.04
C GLN A 101 12.23 -1.45 1.60
N SER A 102 11.29 -1.98 0.81
CA SER A 102 9.85 -1.95 1.11
C SER A 102 9.18 -3.24 0.64
N LEU A 103 8.03 -3.59 1.20
CA LEU A 103 7.15 -4.59 0.63
C LEU A 103 6.01 -3.87 -0.10
N LEU A 104 5.79 -4.16 -1.38
CA LEU A 104 4.58 -3.76 -2.09
C LEU A 104 3.51 -4.81 -1.86
N VAL A 105 2.35 -4.36 -1.38
CA VAL A 105 1.16 -5.16 -1.16
C VAL A 105 0.09 -4.71 -2.14
N ASP A 106 -0.29 -5.61 -3.04
CA ASP A 106 -1.33 -5.42 -4.06
C ASP A 106 -2.69 -5.85 -3.48
N CYS A 107 -3.57 -4.86 -3.33
CA CYS A 107 -4.92 -5.01 -2.84
C CYS A 107 -5.94 -4.90 -3.99
N PHE A 108 -5.50 -4.81 -5.24
CA PHE A 108 -6.41 -4.70 -6.38
C PHE A 108 -7.19 -6.01 -6.57
N PRO A 109 -8.52 -5.96 -6.75
CA PRO A 109 -9.39 -7.14 -6.65
C PRO A 109 -9.16 -8.18 -7.76
N THR A 110 -8.57 -7.79 -8.89
CA THR A 110 -8.32 -8.69 -10.02
C THR A 110 -6.86 -9.13 -10.14
N THR A 111 -6.01 -8.81 -9.16
CA THR A 111 -4.62 -9.26 -9.14
C THR A 111 -4.56 -10.73 -8.73
N ASP A 112 -3.86 -11.54 -9.53
CA ASP A 112 -3.59 -12.95 -9.20
C ASP A 112 -2.89 -13.08 -7.84
N GLU A 113 -3.26 -14.09 -7.04
CA GLU A 113 -2.80 -14.22 -5.66
C GLU A 113 -1.26 -14.24 -5.54
N GLU A 114 -0.59 -14.87 -6.50
CA GLU A 114 0.86 -15.01 -6.58
C GLU A 114 1.60 -13.68 -6.81
N LEU A 115 0.90 -12.67 -7.36
CA LEU A 115 1.47 -11.37 -7.70
C LEU A 115 1.21 -10.31 -6.62
N ARG A 116 0.54 -10.69 -5.52
CA ARG A 116 0.08 -9.74 -4.51
C ARG A 116 1.16 -9.19 -3.61
N LEU A 117 2.29 -9.88 -3.45
CA LEU A 117 3.40 -9.45 -2.61
C LEU A 117 4.67 -9.31 -3.45
N ARG A 118 5.17 -8.08 -3.63
CA ARG A 118 6.40 -7.80 -4.37
C ARG A 118 7.47 -7.22 -3.45
N GLN A 119 8.71 -7.67 -3.64
CA GLN A 119 9.86 -7.24 -2.84
C GLN A 119 10.23 -5.76 -3.00
N SER A 120 9.76 -5.10 -4.06
CA SER A 120 10.06 -3.70 -4.34
C SER A 120 8.98 -3.11 -5.23
N LEU A 121 8.86 -1.78 -5.20
CA LEU A 121 8.05 -1.02 -6.14
C LEU A 121 8.62 -1.08 -7.57
N PHE A 122 9.95 -1.10 -7.68
CA PHE A 122 10.66 -1.08 -8.95
C PHE A 122 11.41 -2.40 -9.19
N PRO A 123 11.59 -2.80 -10.46
CA PRO A 123 12.43 -3.93 -10.81
C PRO A 123 13.87 -3.75 -10.34
N ASP A 124 14.58 -4.87 -10.17
CA ASP A 124 16.02 -4.83 -9.91
C ASP A 124 16.82 -4.34 -11.13
N GLN A 125 18.15 -4.27 -11.00
CA GLN A 125 19.05 -3.79 -12.07
C GLN A 125 18.97 -4.62 -13.36
N ARG A 126 18.40 -5.83 -13.32
CA ARG A 126 18.20 -6.71 -14.47
C ARG A 126 16.79 -6.57 -15.08
N GLY A 127 15.94 -5.71 -14.50
CA GLY A 127 14.55 -5.56 -14.91
C GLY A 127 13.61 -6.62 -14.31
N VAL A 128 14.02 -7.34 -13.26
CA VAL A 128 13.22 -8.42 -12.65
C VAL A 128 12.44 -7.91 -11.43
N ASN A 129 11.15 -8.23 -11.37
CA ASN A 129 10.31 -8.05 -10.18
C ASN A 129 10.25 -9.35 -9.38
N TRP A 130 10.70 -9.31 -8.13
CA TRP A 130 10.65 -10.45 -7.22
C TRP A 130 9.32 -10.49 -6.47
N VAL A 131 8.66 -11.65 -6.50
CA VAL A 131 7.37 -11.88 -5.85
C VAL A 131 7.49 -12.95 -4.76
N PHE A 132 6.66 -12.82 -3.72
CA PHE A 132 6.51 -13.86 -2.70
C PHE A 132 5.23 -14.64 -3.01
N VAL A 133 5.37 -15.93 -3.24
CA VAL A 133 4.27 -16.84 -3.54
C VAL A 133 4.03 -17.75 -2.32
N PRO A 134 2.78 -17.89 -1.86
CA PRO A 134 2.46 -18.85 -0.80
C PRO A 134 2.61 -20.29 -1.31
N GLU A 135 3.13 -21.18 -0.45
CA GLU A 135 3.16 -22.63 -0.69
C GLU A 135 1.76 -23.25 -0.68
#